data_AF-D2RX27-F1
#
_entry.id   AF-D2RX27-F1
#
_cell.length_a   1.000
_cell.length_b   1.000
_cell.length_c   1.000
_cell.angle_alpha   90.00
_cell.angle_beta   90.00
_cell.angle_gamma   90.00
#
_symmetry.space_group_name_H-M   'P 1'
#
loop_
_entity.id
_entity.type
_entity.pdbx_description
1 polymer ?
#
loop_
_entity_poly.entity_id
_entity_poly.type
_entity_poly.pdbx_seq_one_letter_code
_entity_poly.pdbx_strand_id
1 'polypeptide(L)' 'MFRSIVTGIVDVLLGRLAVFLALFVPVLGVGLMLAVGTDALVSLGLSREIAGSITAAVATVGSIAGLAAFGYYLIDW' A
#
# COMPACT_ATOMS: atom_id res chain seq x y z
N MET A 1 -0.71 -35.52 12.67
CA MET A 1 -0.41 -34.56 13.76
C MET A 1 0.72 -33.61 13.36
N PHE A 2 1.93 -34.09 13.06
CA PHE A 2 3.05 -33.24 12.62
C PHE A 2 2.72 -32.38 11.38
N ARG A 3 2.10 -32.97 10.35
CA ARG A 3 1.67 -32.24 9.15
C ARG A 3 0.72 -31.09 9.45
N SER A 4 -0.26 -31.24 10.36
CA SER A 4 -1.22 -30.17 10.63
C SER A 4 -0.64 -29.03 11.47
N ILE A 5 0.34 -29.33 12.33
CA ILE A 5 1.10 -28.30 13.06
C ILE A 5 1.92 -27.47 12.07
N VAL A 6 2.58 -28.12 11.10
CA VAL A 6 3.35 -27.42 10.06
C VAL A 6 2.43 -26.56 9.19
N THR A 7 1.28 -27.07 8.75
CA THR A 7 0.33 -26.25 7.97
C THR A 7 -0.14 -25.04 8.76
N GLY A 8 -0.50 -25.21 10.03
CA GLY A 8 -0.94 -24.09 10.87
C GLY A 8 0.14 -23.02 11.07
N ILE A 9 1.40 -23.41 11.22
CA ILE A 9 2.51 -22.44 11.30
C ILE A 9 2.69 -21.68 9.98
N VAL A 10 2.60 -22.38 8.84
CA VAL A 10 2.71 -21.77 7.52
C VAL A 10 1.58 -20.79 7.28
N ASP A 11 0.34 -21.15 7.61
CA ASP A 11 -0.83 -20.27 7.47
C ASP A 11 -0.64 -18.99 8.31
N VAL A 12 -0.22 -19.10 9.56
CA VAL A 12 0.04 -17.93 10.41
C VAL A 12 1.15 -17.03 9.84
N LEU A 13 2.22 -17.63 9.29
CA LEU A 13 3.29 -16.86 8.66
C LEU A 13 2.82 -16.16 7.37
N LEU A 14 2.00 -16.82 6.57
CA LEU A 14 1.43 -16.25 5.35
C LEU A 14 0.44 -15.13 5.66
N GLY A 15 -0.42 -15.30 6.66
CA GLY A 15 -1.32 -14.23 7.13
C GLY A 15 -0.53 -13.01 7.62
N ARG A 16 0.52 -13.22 8.43
CA ARG A 16 1.40 -12.13 8.87
C ARG A 16 2.11 -11.43 7.71
N LEU A 17 2.58 -12.19 6.72
CA LEU A 17 3.20 -11.64 5.53
C LEU A 17 2.19 -10.83 4.71
N ALA A 18 0.97 -11.34 4.52
CA ALA A 18 -0.11 -10.65 3.81
C ALA A 18 -0.45 -9.32 4.48
N VAL A 19 -0.61 -9.32 5.81
CA VAL A 19 -0.87 -8.12 6.61
C VAL A 19 0.30 -7.12 6.49
N PHE A 20 1.55 -7.60 6.56
CA PHE A 20 2.72 -6.76 6.38
C PHE A 20 2.75 -6.11 5.00
N LEU A 21 2.52 -6.88 3.94
CA LEU A 21 2.49 -6.38 2.56
C LEU A 21 1.34 -5.39 2.34
N ALA A 22 0.16 -5.68 2.86
CA ALA A 22 -1.02 -4.82 2.76
C ALA A 22 -0.79 -3.45 3.41
N LEU A 23 0.09 -3.34 4.40
CA LEU A 23 0.40 -2.08 5.07
C LEU A 23 1.66 -1.41 4.49
N PHE A 24 2.70 -2.19 4.21
CA PHE A 24 4.00 -1.69 3.77
C PHE A 24 3.99 -1.21 2.31
N VAL A 25 3.28 -1.91 1.41
CA VAL A 25 3.22 -1.55 -0.01
C VAL A 25 2.53 -0.19 -0.22
N PRO A 26 1.34 0.09 0.38
CA PRO A 26 0.72 1.40 0.27
C PRO A 26 1.57 2.52 0.89
N VAL A 27 2.21 2.27 2.03
CA VAL A 27 3.08 3.27 2.69
C VAL A 27 4.24 3.66 1.79
N LEU A 28 4.94 2.70 1.20
CA LEU A 28 6.02 2.99 0.25
C LEU A 28 5.50 3.67 -1.02
N GLY A 29 4.38 3.17 -1.57
CA GLY A 29 3.78 3.74 -2.77
C GLY A 29 3.40 5.21 -2.58
N VAL A 30 2.68 5.52 -1.51
CA VAL A 30 2.29 6.90 -1.15
C VAL A 30 3.51 7.75 -0.83
N GLY A 31 4.47 7.23 -0.06
CA GLY A 31 5.71 7.95 0.27
C GLY A 31 6.52 8.35 -0.96
N LEU A 32 6.70 7.42 -1.91
CA LEU A 32 7.37 7.69 -3.18
C LEU A 32 6.57 8.66 -4.06
N MET A 33 5.24 8.51 -4.10
CA MET A 33 4.38 9.42 -4.86
C MET A 33 4.47 10.84 -4.34
N LEU A 34 4.50 11.04 -3.02
CA LEU A 34 4.65 12.36 -2.42
C LEU A 34 6.07 12.93 -2.60
N ALA A 35 7.09 12.08 -2.56
CA ALA A 35 8.49 12.50 -2.70
C ALA A 35 8.85 12.93 -4.13
N VAL A 36 8.31 12.26 -5.15
CA VAL A 36 8.76 12.42 -6.55
C VAL A 36 7.62 12.69 -7.53
N GLY A 37 6.36 12.43 -7.15
CA GLY A 37 5.22 12.46 -8.07
C GLY A 37 4.94 13.83 -8.66
N THR A 38 5.09 14.90 -7.88
CA THR A 38 4.88 16.26 -8.39
C THR A 38 5.94 16.61 -9.44
N ASP A 39 7.21 16.34 -9.17
CA ASP A 39 8.29 16.66 -10.12
C ASP A 39 8.22 15.77 -11.38
N ALA A 40 7.82 14.51 -11.24
CA ALA A 40 7.57 13.62 -12.38
C ALA A 40 6.45 14.16 -13.28
N LEU A 41 5.33 14.59 -12.70
CA LEU A 41 4.22 15.17 -13.47
C LEU A 41 4.60 16.52 -14.10
N VAL A 42 5.38 17.35 -13.41
CA VAL A 42 5.91 18.59 -13.98
C VAL A 42 6.83 18.31 -15.17
N SER A 43 7.66 17.26 -15.10
CA SER A 43 8.52 16.85 -16.23
C SER A 43 7.73 16.39 -17.46
N LEU A 44 6.47 15.96 -17.28
CA LEU A 44 5.54 15.61 -18.35
C LEU A 44 4.78 16.82 -18.90
N GLY A 45 5.07 18.04 -18.43
CA GLY A 45 4.49 19.28 -18.93
C GLY A 45 3.28 19.81 -18.16
N LEU A 46 2.95 19.23 -17.00
CA LEU A 46 1.89 19.74 -16.14
C LEU A 46 2.38 20.97 -15.34
N SER A 47 1.47 21.92 -15.08
CA SER A 47 1.76 23.00 -14.16
C SER A 47 1.96 22.44 -12.74
N ARG A 48 2.85 23.07 -11.96
CA ARG A 48 3.16 22.62 -10.58
C ARG A 48 1.92 22.56 -9.68
N GLU A 49 0.95 23.45 -9.90
CA GLU A 49 -0.31 23.48 -9.16
C GLU A 49 -1.19 22.27 -9.47
N ILE A 50 -1.37 21.93 -10.76
CA ILE A 50 -2.14 20.75 -11.18
C ILE A 50 -1.42 19.46 -10.77
N ALA A 51 -0.10 19.39 -11.00
CA ALA A 51 0.73 18.24 -10.63
C ALA A 51 0.68 17.95 -9.12
N GLY A 52 0.76 18.99 -8.29
CA GLY A 52 0.65 18.86 -6.83
C GLY A 52 -0.73 18.36 -6.40
N SER A 53 -1.80 18.91 -6.99
CA SER A 53 -3.18 18.50 -6.72
C SER A 53 -3.43 17.03 -7.10
N ILE A 54 -2.98 16.61 -8.28
CA ILE A 54 -3.09 15.21 -8.72
C ILE A 54 -2.29 14.28 -7.79
N THR A 55 -1.06 14.65 -7.46
CA THR A 55 -0.20 13.86 -6.57
C THR A 55 -0.86 13.68 -5.20
N ALA A 56 -1.40 14.76 -4.62
CA ALA A 56 -2.11 14.71 -3.35
C ALA A 56 -3.39 13.87 -3.42
N ALA A 57 -4.16 13.98 -4.50
CA ALA A 57 -5.37 13.20 -4.70
C ALA A 57 -5.06 11.69 -4.80
N VAL A 58 -4.07 11.32 -5.62
CA VAL A 58 -3.64 9.93 -5.77
C VAL A 58 -3.08 9.37 -4.46
N ALA A 59 -2.26 10.14 -3.75
CA ALA A 59 -1.74 9.76 -2.43
C ALA A 59 -2.87 9.51 -1.42
N THR A 60 -3.90 10.35 -1.44
CA THR A 60 -5.07 10.22 -0.54
C THR A 60 -5.87 8.96 -0.87
N VAL A 61 -6.21 8.75 -2.14
CA VAL A 61 -6.94 7.56 -2.58
C VAL A 61 -6.14 6.28 -2.30
N GLY A 62 -4.83 6.30 -2.57
CA GLY A 62 -3.93 5.19 -2.28
C GLY A 62 -3.85 4.86 -0.79
N SER A 63 -3.88 5.88 0.08
CA SER A 63 -3.88 5.69 1.54
C SER A 63 -5.19 5.06 2.02
N ILE A 64 -6.34 5.51 1.51
CA ILE A 64 -7.65 4.95 1.85
C ILE A 64 -7.76 3.51 1.35
N ALA A 65 -7.36 3.25 0.11
CA ALA A 65 -7.37 1.91 -0.47
C ALA A 65 -6.44 0.97 0.29
N GLY A 66 -5.24 1.44 0.67
CA GLY A 66 -4.29 0.68 1.49
C GLY A 66 -4.85 0.34 2.87
N LEU A 67 -5.50 1.30 3.53
CA LEU A 67 -6.14 1.08 4.83
C LEU A 67 -7.29 0.07 4.72
N ALA A 68 -8.11 0.16 3.67
CA ALA A 68 -9.20 -0.78 3.42
C ALA A 68 -8.66 -2.20 3.16
N ALA A 69 -7.60 -2.34 2.34
CA ALA A 69 -6.95 -3.61 2.09
C ALA A 69 -6.36 -4.21 3.37
N PHE A 70 -5.69 -3.40 4.19
CA PHE A 70 -5.18 -3.82 5.49
C PHE A 70 -6.31 -4.32 6.41
N GLY A 71 -7.41 -3.58 6.51
CA GLY A 71 -8.58 -4.00 7.29
C GLY A 71 -9.17 -5.32 6.80
N TYR A 72 -9.28 -5.50 5.49
CA TYR A 72 -9.74 -6.73 4.88
C TYR A 72 -8.84 -7.92 5.25
N TYR A 73 -7.52 -7.81 5.05
CA TYR A 73 -6.58 -8.88 5.38
C TYR A 73 -6.40 -9.13 6.89
N LEU A 74 -6.79 -8.18 7.76
CA LEU A 74 -6.83 -8.41 9.21
C LEU A 74 -8.08 -9.17 9.67
N ILE A 75 -9.20 -9.06 8.93
CA ILE A 75 -10.49 -9.65 9.30
C ILE A 75 -10.67 -11.03 8.67
N ASP A 76 -10.25 -11.19 7.41
CA ASP A 76 -10.43 -12.43 6.65
C ASP A 76 -9.38 -13.52 6.96
N TRP A 77 -8.33 -13.19 7.72
CA TRP A 77 -7.28 -14.12 8.18
C TRP A 77 -7.31 -14.32 9.69
#